data_AF-A5E0U1-F1
#
_entry.id   AF-A5E0U1-F1
#
_cell.length_a   1.000
_cell.length_b   1.000
_cell.length_c   1.000
_cell.angle_alpha   90.00
_cell.angle_beta   90.00
_cell.angle_gamma   90.00
#
_symmetry.space_group_name_H-M   'P 1'
#
loop_
_entity.id
_entity.type
_entity.pdbx_description
1 polymer ?
#
loop_
_entity_poly.entity_id
_entity_poly.type
_entity_poly.pdbx_seq_one_letter_code
_entity_poly.pdbx_strand_id
1 'polypeptide(L)'
;MPRRDRIKPSFEDDESFENEFDYRYKRGKEQTSLNSDNENSESGSGSEQEEHENEHDVDDEMASISFGALNRAQARLKQEQLRRSQRDYESDSDSDSAPEETSSSSQPTNKKRSKHAPAVSSTKKPVSRIRDIPGLPSRKSQTLHSDIRFDAAYGKADLNQARKNYAFLDEYRKQEIANMESILKDKKSKLNESEKEEIRLQLQSLKSRMDSLKNRDLENLILKEYKKKQYQNVKEGKSSQPHFLKRSDKRKILQKAKFDSMKPKQRERAMERKRKKRLGKEFRQLEFRPLN
;
A
#
# COMPACT_ATOMS: atom_id res chain seq x y z
N MET A 1 -50.66 1.81 -7.14
CA MET A 1 -50.44 1.37 -5.75
C MET A 1 -49.41 0.24 -5.76
N PRO A 2 -48.33 0.20 -4.95
CA PRO A 2 -47.71 1.23 -4.11
C PRO A 2 -46.28 1.62 -4.59
N ARG A 3 -45.81 2.72 -3.99
CA ARG A 3 -44.58 3.49 -4.24
C ARG A 3 -43.34 2.75 -3.71
N ARG A 4 -42.19 2.91 -4.36
CA ARG A 4 -40.88 2.71 -3.71
C ARG A 4 -40.07 3.99 -3.82
N ASP A 5 -39.85 4.57 -2.65
CA ASP A 5 -39.21 5.84 -2.41
C ASP A 5 -37.78 5.86 -2.97
N ARG A 6 -37.48 6.90 -3.75
CA ARG A 6 -36.12 7.27 -4.11
C ARG A 6 -35.44 7.84 -2.87
N ILE A 7 -34.64 6.99 -2.22
CA ILE A 7 -33.64 7.42 -1.24
C ILE A 7 -32.65 8.35 -1.98
N LYS A 8 -32.65 9.63 -1.58
CA LYS A 8 -31.66 10.63 -2.01
C LYS A 8 -30.30 10.23 -1.42
N PRO A 9 -29.20 10.19 -2.19
CA PRO A 9 -27.88 10.16 -1.58
C PRO A 9 -27.62 11.52 -0.94
N SER A 10 -27.42 11.53 0.38
CA SER A 10 -26.86 12.66 1.12
C SER A 10 -25.47 12.96 0.57
N PHE A 11 -25.28 14.23 0.21
CA PHE A 11 -24.01 14.82 -0.17
C PHE A 11 -23.20 15.03 1.11
N GLU A 12 -22.40 14.04 1.47
CA GLU A 12 -21.36 14.18 2.50
C GLU A 12 -20.01 14.32 1.81
N ASP A 13 -19.38 15.45 2.09
CA ASP A 13 -18.10 15.93 1.57
C ASP A 13 -16.93 15.01 1.96
N ASP A 14 -16.74 13.91 1.21
CA ASP A 14 -15.46 13.22 1.21
C ASP A 14 -14.60 13.72 0.04
N GLU A 15 -13.62 14.57 0.35
CA GLU A 15 -12.54 14.95 -0.53
C GLU A 15 -11.71 13.72 -0.96
N SER A 16 -12.24 12.94 -1.91
CA SER A 16 -11.50 11.92 -2.64
C SER A 16 -10.48 12.60 -3.55
N PHE A 17 -9.37 13.03 -2.96
CA PHE A 17 -8.20 13.55 -3.65
C PHE A 17 -7.49 12.39 -4.36
N GLU A 18 -8.09 11.94 -5.46
CA GLU A 18 -7.48 11.04 -6.43
C GLU A 18 -6.27 11.74 -7.04
N ASN A 19 -5.09 11.40 -6.51
CA ASN A 19 -3.83 11.62 -7.20
C ASN A 19 -3.33 10.26 -7.66
N GLU A 20 -4.02 9.72 -8.64
CA GLU A 20 -3.47 8.77 -9.56
C GLU A 20 -2.46 9.54 -10.43
N PHE A 21 -1.19 9.46 -10.06
CA PHE A 21 -0.10 9.73 -10.99
C PHE A 21 -0.03 8.51 -11.93
N ASP A 22 -1.02 8.43 -12.84
CA ASP A 22 -1.03 7.43 -13.90
C ASP A 22 0.14 7.75 -14.83
N TYR A 23 1.25 7.01 -14.68
CA TYR A 23 2.34 6.95 -15.65
C TYR A 23 1.86 6.16 -16.88
N ARG A 24 0.82 6.64 -17.56
CA ARG A 24 0.23 5.97 -18.72
C ARG A 24 -0.37 6.97 -19.70
N TYR A 25 0.46 7.83 -20.31
CA TYR A 25 0.23 8.58 -21.56
C TYR A 25 1.50 9.45 -21.79
N LYS A 26 2.26 9.47 -22.89
CA LYS A 26 1.94 9.28 -24.31
C LYS A 26 3.16 8.69 -25.05
N ARG A 27 2.93 7.60 -25.79
CA ARG A 27 3.68 7.24 -26.99
C ARG A 27 3.35 8.31 -28.02
N GLY A 28 4.28 9.22 -28.30
CA GLY A 28 4.07 10.33 -29.23
C GLY A 28 5.31 11.18 -29.38
N LYS A 29 6.07 10.90 -30.45
CA LYS A 29 7.09 11.71 -31.13
C LYS A 29 7.34 13.10 -30.53
N GLU A 30 8.57 13.33 -30.06
CA GLU A 30 9.39 14.46 -30.48
C GLU A 30 10.80 14.33 -29.89
N GLN A 31 11.79 14.38 -30.79
CA GLN A 31 13.20 14.45 -30.50
C GLN A 31 13.50 15.84 -29.95
N THR A 32 14.07 15.96 -28.75
CA THR A 32 14.90 17.12 -28.43
C THR A 32 16.16 16.71 -27.68
N SER A 33 17.24 17.17 -28.29
CA SER A 33 18.65 17.09 -28.00
C SER A 33 19.08 17.89 -26.75
N LEU A 34 20.12 17.38 -26.09
CA LEU A 34 21.24 18.12 -25.46
C LEU A 34 20.94 18.94 -24.18
N ASN A 35 21.48 18.54 -23.02
CA ASN A 35 22.87 18.81 -22.60
C ASN A 35 23.09 18.35 -21.16
N SER A 36 24.25 17.74 -20.95
CA SER A 36 24.76 17.19 -19.70
C SER A 36 25.87 18.11 -19.24
N ASP A 37 25.62 18.94 -18.23
CA ASP A 37 26.68 19.64 -17.50
C ASP A 37 26.85 18.99 -16.14
N ASN A 38 28.00 18.34 -16.03
CA ASN A 38 28.55 17.63 -14.90
C ASN A 38 29.38 18.64 -14.10
N GLU A 39 28.89 19.06 -12.94
CA GLU A 39 29.71 19.78 -11.97
C GLU A 39 29.87 18.93 -10.70
N ASN A 40 31.03 18.30 -10.67
CA ASN A 40 31.67 17.70 -9.51
C ASN A 40 31.96 18.81 -8.49
N SER A 41 31.38 18.72 -7.29
CA SER A 41 31.79 19.54 -6.15
C SER A 41 32.00 18.63 -4.94
N GLU A 42 33.29 18.40 -4.74
CA GLU A 42 33.98 17.78 -3.63
C GLU A 42 33.79 18.64 -2.37
N SER A 43 33.22 18.11 -1.29
CA SER A 43 33.47 18.68 0.05
C SER A 43 33.13 17.72 1.19
N GLY A 44 34.11 17.54 2.07
CA GLY A 44 33.89 17.54 3.51
C GLY A 44 33.45 16.24 4.17
N SER A 45 34.33 15.24 4.20
CA SER A 45 34.24 14.13 5.16
C SER A 45 34.65 14.63 6.56
N GLY A 46 33.68 15.11 7.33
CA GLY A 46 33.81 15.38 8.76
C GLY A 46 33.12 14.28 9.56
N SER A 47 33.93 13.42 10.18
CA SER A 47 33.50 12.36 11.09
C SER A 47 33.05 12.96 12.43
N GLU A 48 31.75 13.09 12.64
CA GLU A 48 31.17 13.34 13.96
C GLU A 48 30.53 12.04 14.46
N GLN A 49 31.20 11.42 15.42
CA GLN A 49 30.66 10.35 16.26
C GLN A 49 29.57 10.98 17.14
N GLU A 50 28.32 10.94 16.69
CA GLU A 50 27.17 11.23 17.54
C GLU A 50 26.59 9.91 18.07
N GLU A 51 26.60 9.80 19.39
CA GLU A 51 26.04 8.73 20.21
C GLU A 51 24.56 8.50 19.86
N HIS A 52 24.29 7.36 19.23
CA HIS A 52 22.97 7.00 18.73
C HIS A 52 22.17 6.27 19.83
N GLU A 53 21.85 6.99 20.91
CA GLU A 53 21.06 6.45 22.02
C GLU A 53 19.53 6.56 21.76
N ASN A 54 18.82 5.45 21.94
CA ASN A 54 17.41 5.38 22.39
C ASN A 54 16.26 5.57 21.38
N GLU A 55 16.32 4.97 20.19
CA GLU A 55 15.08 4.56 19.46
C GLU A 55 15.20 3.16 18.79
N HIS A 56 16.38 2.52 18.86
CA HIS A 56 16.60 1.12 18.49
C HIS A 56 16.26 0.14 19.62
N ASP A 57 16.23 0.61 20.87
CA ASP A 57 16.07 -0.28 22.03
C ASP A 57 14.72 -0.98 22.08
N VAL A 58 13.64 -0.41 21.52
CA VAL A 58 12.34 -1.08 21.54
C VAL A 58 12.32 -2.25 20.54
N ASP A 59 12.94 -2.08 19.38
CA ASP A 59 13.03 -3.15 18.38
C ASP A 59 14.07 -4.21 18.79
N ASP A 60 15.14 -3.80 19.48
CA ASP A 60 16.17 -4.69 20.02
C ASP A 60 15.70 -5.44 21.28
N GLU A 61 14.93 -4.80 22.17
CA GLU A 61 14.28 -5.47 23.30
C GLU A 61 13.29 -6.52 22.80
N MET A 62 12.50 -6.21 21.77
CA MET A 62 11.58 -7.19 21.17
C MET A 62 12.32 -8.34 20.47
N ALA A 63 13.52 -8.09 19.91
CA ALA A 63 14.38 -9.13 19.34
C ALA A 63 15.02 -10.04 20.40
N SER A 64 15.18 -9.55 21.64
CA SER A 64 15.76 -10.31 22.76
C SER A 64 14.77 -11.30 23.42
N ILE A 65 13.47 -11.21 23.10
CA ILE A 65 12.45 -12.07 23.69
C ILE A 65 12.63 -13.51 23.21
N SER A 66 12.94 -14.41 24.14
CA SER A 66 13.10 -15.83 23.81
C SER A 66 11.85 -16.42 23.13
N PHE A 67 12.05 -17.32 22.16
CA PHE A 67 10.98 -18.02 21.45
C PHE A 67 9.96 -18.69 22.40
N GLY A 68 10.41 -19.18 23.56
CA GLY A 68 9.54 -19.74 24.58
C GLY A 68 8.60 -18.71 25.22
N ALA A 69 9.06 -17.48 25.42
CA ALA A 69 8.22 -16.38 25.93
C ALA A 69 7.17 -15.95 24.89
N LEU A 70 7.55 -15.87 23.61
CA LEU A 70 6.61 -15.59 22.51
C LEU A 70 5.51 -16.66 22.40
N ASN A 71 5.87 -17.95 22.46
CA ASN A 71 4.88 -19.04 22.41
C ASN A 71 3.92 -19.01 23.62
N ARG A 72 4.42 -18.70 24.83
CA ARG A 72 3.56 -18.55 26.02
C ARG A 72 2.62 -17.35 25.89
N ALA A 73 3.09 -16.23 25.36
CA ALA A 73 2.26 -15.04 25.12
C ALA A 73 1.15 -15.33 24.09
N GLN A 74 1.49 -16.00 22.98
CA GLN A 74 0.50 -16.41 21.97
C GLN A 74 -0.53 -17.40 22.54
N ALA A 75 -0.10 -18.37 23.35
CA ALA A 75 -1.02 -19.31 24.00
C ALA A 75 -2.02 -18.60 24.93
N ARG A 76 -1.55 -17.62 25.73
CA ARG A 76 -2.42 -16.81 26.58
C ARG A 76 -3.41 -15.97 25.78
N LEU A 77 -2.95 -15.32 24.70
CA LEU A 77 -3.81 -14.49 23.86
C LEU A 77 -4.90 -15.32 23.15
N LYS A 78 -4.58 -16.55 22.73
CA LYS A 78 -5.56 -17.50 22.17
C LYS A 78 -6.58 -17.95 23.21
N GLN A 79 -6.14 -18.22 24.45
CA GLN A 79 -7.04 -18.57 25.56
C GLN A 79 -7.97 -17.40 25.94
N GLU A 80 -7.45 -16.17 25.91
CA GLU A 80 -8.23 -14.97 26.21
C GLU A 80 -9.25 -14.66 25.10
N GLN A 81 -8.89 -14.85 23.83
CA GLN A 81 -9.82 -14.77 22.70
C GLN A 81 -10.96 -15.79 22.82
N LEU A 82 -10.66 -17.03 23.22
CA LEU A 82 -11.68 -18.05 23.47
C LEU A 82 -12.60 -17.65 24.62
N ARG A 83 -12.06 -17.12 25.73
CA ARG A 83 -12.84 -16.63 26.87
C ARG A 83 -13.69 -15.41 26.55
N ARG A 84 -13.23 -14.53 25.67
CA ARG A 84 -14.00 -13.37 25.22
C ARG A 84 -15.14 -13.81 24.32
N SER A 85 -14.89 -14.76 23.42
CA SER A 85 -15.96 -15.34 22.60
C SER A 85 -17.03 -16.02 23.44
N GLN A 86 -16.69 -16.75 24.52
CA GLN A 86 -17.71 -17.38 25.37
C GLN A 86 -18.57 -16.39 26.17
N ARG A 87 -18.01 -15.26 26.62
CA ARG A 87 -18.78 -14.27 27.39
C ARG A 87 -19.79 -13.49 26.55
N ASP A 88 -19.53 -13.30 25.26
CA ASP A 88 -20.46 -12.61 24.37
C ASP A 88 -21.68 -13.47 23.99
N TYR A 89 -21.74 -14.76 24.39
CA TYR A 89 -22.90 -15.64 24.14
C TYR A 89 -23.80 -15.88 25.36
N GLU A 90 -23.46 -15.36 26.55
CA GLU A 90 -24.23 -15.61 27.80
C GLU A 90 -24.95 -14.37 28.36
N SER A 91 -24.91 -13.20 27.70
CA SER A 91 -25.41 -11.95 28.29
C SER A 91 -26.67 -11.33 27.65
N ASP A 92 -27.32 -11.95 26.65
CA ASP A 92 -28.48 -11.36 25.95
C ASP A 92 -29.70 -12.31 25.84
N SER A 93 -30.07 -12.99 26.93
CA SER A 93 -31.29 -13.80 26.94
C SER A 93 -31.95 -13.89 28.32
N ASP A 94 -32.64 -12.83 28.72
CA ASP A 94 -33.76 -12.89 29.69
C ASP A 94 -34.55 -11.57 29.64
N SER A 95 -35.56 -11.50 28.76
CA SER A 95 -36.68 -10.58 28.93
C SER A 95 -37.88 -11.04 28.10
N ASP A 96 -38.66 -11.92 28.74
CA ASP A 96 -40.12 -11.97 28.80
C ASP A 96 -40.91 -11.18 27.73
N SER A 97 -41.56 -11.90 26.81
CA SER A 97 -43.01 -11.78 26.53
C SER A 97 -43.41 -12.33 25.15
N ALA A 98 -44.51 -13.07 25.16
CA ALA A 98 -45.34 -13.61 24.07
C ALA A 98 -44.76 -14.77 23.21
N PRO A 99 -45.36 -15.98 23.30
CA PRO A 99 -45.05 -17.07 22.38
C PRO A 99 -45.87 -16.92 21.09
N GLU A 100 -45.23 -16.53 19.99
CA GLU A 100 -45.77 -16.77 18.64
C GLU A 100 -44.97 -17.87 17.93
N GLU A 101 -45.66 -18.98 17.75
CA GLU A 101 -45.68 -19.86 16.58
C GLU A 101 -44.53 -19.72 15.56
N THR A 102 -43.69 -20.76 15.55
CA THR A 102 -43.07 -21.34 14.35
C THR A 102 -41.98 -20.52 13.63
N SER A 103 -40.73 -20.82 13.95
CA SER A 103 -39.86 -21.55 13.00
C SER A 103 -38.46 -21.65 13.59
N SER A 104 -38.12 -22.90 13.91
CA SER A 104 -36.78 -23.32 14.28
C SER A 104 -35.74 -22.74 13.31
N SER A 105 -34.83 -21.92 13.83
CA SER A 105 -33.54 -21.59 13.23
C SER A 105 -32.60 -22.81 13.29
N SER A 106 -33.13 -23.98 12.91
CA SER A 106 -32.32 -25.12 12.53
C SER A 106 -31.64 -24.75 11.22
N GLN A 107 -30.31 -24.78 11.23
CA GLN A 107 -29.49 -25.04 10.05
C GLN A 107 -30.33 -25.87 9.06
N PRO A 108 -30.51 -25.43 7.81
CA PRO A 108 -31.22 -26.23 6.84
C PRO A 108 -30.35 -27.44 6.57
N THR A 109 -30.51 -28.47 7.40
CA THR A 109 -30.16 -29.82 7.06
C THR A 109 -30.94 -30.03 5.77
N ASN A 110 -30.22 -30.15 4.66
CA ASN A 110 -30.76 -30.56 3.37
C ASN A 110 -31.26 -32.01 3.52
N LYS A 111 -32.27 -32.20 4.37
CA LYS A 111 -33.00 -33.44 4.53
C LYS A 111 -33.76 -33.58 3.23
N LYS A 112 -33.30 -34.50 2.40
CA LYS A 112 -34.05 -34.96 1.23
C LYS A 112 -35.46 -35.32 1.72
N ARG A 113 -36.50 -34.84 1.04
CA ARG A 113 -37.91 -35.12 1.41
C ARG A 113 -38.24 -36.63 1.37
N SER A 114 -37.48 -37.43 0.64
CA SER A 114 -37.51 -38.89 0.69
C SER A 114 -36.13 -39.47 0.34
N LYS A 115 -35.89 -40.77 0.62
CA LYS A 115 -34.65 -41.47 0.24
C LYS A 115 -34.35 -41.40 -1.27
N HIS A 116 -35.37 -41.19 -2.11
CA HIS A 116 -35.26 -41.11 -3.56
C HIS A 116 -35.36 -39.68 -4.11
N ALA A 117 -35.55 -38.65 -3.26
CA ALA A 117 -35.62 -37.27 -3.72
C ALA A 117 -34.22 -36.69 -3.99
N PRO A 118 -34.00 -35.96 -5.10
CA PRO A 118 -32.76 -35.23 -5.34
C PRO A 118 -32.55 -34.15 -4.25
N ALA A 119 -31.29 -33.86 -3.93
CA ALA A 119 -30.97 -32.80 -2.98
C ALA A 119 -31.14 -31.42 -3.65
N VAL A 120 -31.91 -30.53 -3.05
CA VAL A 120 -32.12 -29.16 -3.53
C VAL A 120 -31.01 -28.26 -2.96
N SER A 121 -30.21 -27.65 -3.82
CA SER A 121 -29.23 -26.61 -3.45
C SER A 121 -29.70 -25.25 -3.94
N SER A 122 -29.49 -24.18 -3.14
CA SER A 122 -29.84 -22.81 -3.54
C SER A 122 -28.99 -22.31 -4.72
N THR A 123 -29.64 -21.84 -5.78
CA THR A 123 -28.99 -21.22 -6.95
C THR A 123 -28.18 -19.97 -6.60
N LYS A 124 -28.42 -19.36 -5.42
CA LYS A 124 -27.72 -18.15 -4.96
C LYS A 124 -26.28 -18.41 -4.53
N LYS A 125 -25.93 -19.67 -4.21
CA LYS A 125 -24.58 -20.04 -3.77
C LYS A 125 -23.90 -20.81 -4.91
N PRO A 126 -22.84 -20.27 -5.54
CA PRO A 126 -22.10 -21.02 -6.55
C PRO A 126 -21.48 -22.27 -5.92
N VAL A 127 -21.48 -23.38 -6.65
CA VAL A 127 -20.79 -24.61 -6.22
C VAL A 127 -19.29 -24.33 -6.12
N SER A 128 -18.64 -24.82 -5.05
CA SER A 128 -17.19 -24.64 -4.90
C SER A 128 -16.46 -25.34 -6.06
N ARG A 129 -15.53 -24.63 -6.71
CA ARG A 129 -14.74 -25.19 -7.82
C ARG A 129 -13.78 -26.29 -7.36
N ILE A 130 -13.43 -26.29 -6.08
CA ILE A 130 -12.55 -27.25 -5.43
C ILE A 130 -13.41 -28.05 -4.44
N ARG A 131 -13.37 -29.38 -4.55
CA ARG A 131 -14.05 -30.30 -3.64
C ARG A 131 -13.10 -30.68 -2.51
N ASP A 132 -13.59 -30.67 -1.27
CA ASP A 132 -12.87 -31.27 -0.16
C ASP A 132 -12.90 -32.80 -0.32
N ILE A 133 -11.74 -33.42 -0.43
CA ILE A 133 -11.60 -34.88 -0.56
C ILE A 133 -11.56 -35.45 0.87
N PRO A 134 -12.53 -36.30 1.28
CA PRO A 134 -12.47 -36.92 2.59
C PRO A 134 -11.17 -37.73 2.74
N GLY A 135 -10.43 -37.48 3.82
CA GLY A 135 -9.12 -38.10 4.10
C GLY A 135 -7.90 -37.22 3.77
N LEU A 136 -8.06 -36.16 2.98
CA LEU A 136 -6.97 -35.20 2.72
C LEU A 136 -7.17 -33.95 3.60
N PRO A 137 -6.11 -33.43 4.28
CA PRO A 137 -6.23 -32.20 5.05
C PRO A 137 -6.74 -31.07 4.16
N SER A 138 -7.86 -30.44 4.55
CA SER A 138 -8.41 -29.26 3.89
C SER A 138 -7.32 -28.20 3.72
N ARG A 139 -7.40 -27.35 2.67
CA ARG A 139 -6.47 -26.21 2.47
C ARG A 139 -6.28 -25.37 3.74
N LYS A 140 -7.31 -25.25 4.57
CA LYS A 140 -7.23 -24.53 5.85
C LYS A 140 -6.33 -25.21 6.88
N SER A 141 -6.20 -26.54 6.83
CA SER A 141 -5.28 -27.31 7.67
C SER A 141 -3.88 -27.46 7.06
N GLN A 142 -3.74 -27.33 5.73
CA GLN A 142 -2.44 -27.33 5.07
C GLN A 142 -1.57 -26.12 5.44
N THR A 143 -2.17 -25.05 6.00
CA THR A 143 -1.40 -23.91 6.51
C THR A 143 -0.45 -24.30 7.65
N LEU A 144 -0.59 -25.48 8.27
CA LEU A 144 0.37 -25.95 9.29
C LEU A 144 1.73 -26.37 8.70
N HIS A 145 1.80 -26.68 7.40
CA HIS A 145 3.04 -26.90 6.66
C HIS A 145 3.27 -25.78 5.64
N SER A 146 2.85 -24.55 5.97
CA SER A 146 3.20 -23.39 5.16
C SER A 146 4.70 -23.13 5.29
N ASP A 147 5.39 -23.06 4.15
CA ASP A 147 6.76 -22.58 4.05
C ASP A 147 7.01 -21.41 5.00
N ILE A 148 8.01 -21.54 5.87
CA ILE A 148 8.37 -20.55 6.90
C ILE A 148 8.55 -19.15 6.33
N ARG A 149 8.93 -19.03 5.05
CA ARG A 149 9.07 -17.75 4.34
C ARG A 149 7.75 -17.00 4.18
N PHE A 150 6.64 -17.72 4.24
CA PHE A 150 5.28 -17.21 4.04
C PHE A 150 4.39 -17.45 5.26
N ASP A 151 4.95 -17.92 6.38
CA ASP A 151 4.20 -18.03 7.63
C ASP A 151 3.83 -16.62 8.12
N ALA A 152 2.54 -16.43 8.37
CA ALA A 152 1.99 -15.17 8.87
C ALA A 152 2.61 -14.77 10.22
N ALA A 153 3.19 -15.71 10.97
CA ALA A 153 3.89 -15.44 12.22
C ALA A 153 5.11 -14.51 12.06
N TYR A 154 5.81 -14.55 10.91
CA TYR A 154 6.96 -13.65 10.65
C TYR A 154 6.55 -12.25 10.19
N GLY A 155 5.24 -11.99 10.01
CA GLY A 155 4.73 -10.68 9.61
C GLY A 155 5.06 -10.30 8.16
N LYS A 156 4.93 -9.01 7.83
CA LYS A 156 5.28 -8.48 6.50
C LYS A 156 6.76 -8.08 6.50
N ALA A 157 7.47 -8.38 5.41
CA ALA A 157 8.86 -7.97 5.26
C ALA A 157 9.02 -6.44 5.37
N ASP A 158 9.99 -5.97 6.16
CA ASP A 158 10.34 -4.56 6.20
C ASP A 158 11.05 -4.15 4.90
N LEU A 159 10.30 -3.46 4.06
CA LEU A 159 10.77 -2.98 2.76
C LEU A 159 11.91 -1.96 2.90
N ASN A 160 11.98 -1.21 4.01
CA ASN A 160 13.05 -0.23 4.22
C ASN A 160 14.37 -0.93 4.55
N GLN A 161 14.34 -1.95 5.39
CA GLN A 161 15.54 -2.75 5.67
C GLN A 161 16.00 -3.50 4.42
N ALA A 162 15.08 -4.12 3.67
CA ALA A 162 15.42 -4.73 2.39
C ALA A 162 16.04 -3.71 1.41
N ARG A 163 15.51 -2.48 1.37
CA ARG A 163 16.06 -1.41 0.52
C ARG A 163 17.51 -1.08 0.88
N LYS A 164 17.85 -1.03 2.17
CA LYS A 164 19.22 -0.81 2.65
C LYS A 164 20.13 -1.98 2.29
N ASN A 165 19.71 -3.21 2.59
CA ASN A 165 20.51 -4.42 2.34
C ASN A 165 20.85 -4.60 0.85
N TYR A 166 19.93 -4.23 -0.04
CA TYR A 166 20.09 -4.33 -1.49
C TYR A 166 20.36 -2.99 -2.17
N ALA A 167 20.89 -2.00 -1.45
CA ALA A 167 21.21 -0.67 -2.00
C ALA A 167 22.26 -0.75 -3.12
N PHE A 168 23.18 -1.72 -3.04
CA PHE A 168 24.21 -1.95 -4.05
C PHE A 168 23.64 -2.21 -5.46
N LEU A 169 22.41 -2.77 -5.57
CA LEU A 169 21.77 -3.01 -6.87
C LEU A 169 21.52 -1.73 -7.68
N ASP A 170 21.54 -0.56 -7.03
CA ASP A 170 21.40 0.70 -7.75
C ASP A 170 22.62 1.03 -8.60
N GLU A 171 23.81 0.62 -8.15
CA GLU A 171 25.03 0.75 -8.94
C GLU A 171 24.95 -0.13 -10.18
N TYR A 172 24.58 -1.40 -10.01
CA TYR A 172 24.36 -2.33 -11.13
C TYR A 172 23.35 -1.78 -12.14
N ARG A 173 22.22 -1.24 -11.67
CA ARG A 173 21.21 -0.64 -12.56
C ARG A 173 21.74 0.59 -13.30
N LYS A 174 22.56 1.44 -12.64
CA LYS A 174 23.18 2.60 -13.30
C LYS A 174 24.15 2.15 -14.39
N GLN A 175 24.99 1.15 -14.10
CA GLN A 175 25.91 0.57 -15.08
C GLN A 175 25.15 -0.09 -16.24
N GLU A 176 24.07 -0.83 -15.95
CA GLU A 176 23.20 -1.43 -16.97
C GLU A 176 22.56 -0.38 -17.88
N ILE A 177 22.05 0.72 -17.31
CA ILE A 177 21.53 1.85 -18.09
C ILE A 177 22.62 2.44 -18.98
N ALA A 178 23.84 2.65 -18.46
CA ALA A 178 24.96 3.19 -19.23
C ALA A 178 25.36 2.25 -20.38
N ASN A 179 25.39 0.93 -20.15
CA ASN A 179 25.69 -0.08 -21.16
C ASN A 179 24.60 -0.13 -22.25
N MET A 180 23.32 -0.09 -21.88
CA MET A 180 22.24 -0.06 -22.86
C MET A 180 22.26 1.23 -23.69
N GLU A 181 22.63 2.36 -23.07
CA GLU A 181 22.84 3.62 -23.79
C GLU A 181 24.03 3.56 -24.75
N SER A 182 25.15 2.95 -24.35
CA SER A 182 26.31 2.81 -25.23
C SER A 182 25.98 1.92 -26.44
N ILE A 183 25.33 0.77 -26.20
CA ILE A 183 24.88 -0.14 -27.27
C ILE A 183 23.98 0.58 -28.29
N LEU A 184 23.06 1.43 -27.82
CA LEU A 184 22.18 2.21 -28.71
C LEU A 184 22.90 3.35 -29.45
N LYS A 185 23.97 3.91 -28.87
CA LYS A 185 24.80 4.95 -29.51
C LYS A 185 25.79 4.35 -30.52
N ASP A 186 26.21 3.11 -30.32
CA ASP A 186 27.18 2.43 -31.17
C ASP A 186 26.60 2.11 -32.54
N LYS A 187 26.92 2.98 -33.53
CA LYS A 187 26.50 2.82 -34.93
C LYS A 187 27.03 1.55 -35.60
N LYS A 188 28.10 0.94 -35.04
CA LYS A 188 28.73 -0.28 -35.54
C LYS A 188 28.05 -1.57 -35.05
N SER A 189 27.12 -1.47 -34.12
CA SER A 189 26.37 -2.63 -33.62
C SER A 189 25.53 -3.22 -34.75
N LYS A 190 25.69 -4.52 -35.02
CA LYS A 190 24.94 -5.26 -36.04
C LYS A 190 23.54 -5.65 -35.57
N LEU A 191 22.90 -4.78 -34.78
CA LEU A 191 21.60 -5.05 -34.18
C LEU A 191 20.49 -4.76 -35.18
N ASN A 192 19.53 -5.68 -35.22
CA ASN A 192 18.29 -5.49 -35.99
C ASN A 192 17.45 -4.35 -35.39
N GLU A 193 16.56 -3.72 -36.17
CA GLU A 193 15.73 -2.62 -35.62
C GLU A 193 14.82 -3.12 -34.49
N SER A 194 14.32 -4.36 -34.58
CA SER A 194 13.54 -5.00 -33.50
C SER A 194 14.34 -5.10 -32.20
N GLU A 195 15.61 -5.50 -32.27
CA GLU A 195 16.51 -5.61 -31.11
C GLU A 195 16.79 -4.22 -30.50
N LYS A 196 16.97 -3.19 -31.34
CA LYS A 196 17.12 -1.82 -30.86
C LYS A 196 15.86 -1.32 -30.15
N GLU A 197 14.68 -1.65 -30.67
CA GLU A 197 13.42 -1.31 -30.02
C GLU A 197 13.25 -2.03 -28.67
N GLU A 198 13.62 -3.30 -28.59
CA GLU A 198 13.63 -4.06 -27.33
C GLU A 198 14.56 -3.43 -26.29
N ILE A 199 15.79 -3.08 -26.69
CA ILE A 199 16.75 -2.40 -25.79
C ILE A 199 16.22 -1.04 -25.34
N ARG A 200 15.62 -0.25 -26.25
CA ARG A 200 15.00 1.04 -25.89
C ARG A 200 13.87 0.85 -24.87
N LEU A 201 13.04 -0.18 -25.04
CA LEU A 201 11.94 -0.48 -24.13
C LEU A 201 12.47 -0.89 -22.74
N GLN A 202 13.47 -1.77 -22.69
CA GLN A 202 14.12 -2.19 -21.46
C GLN A 202 14.76 -1.00 -20.73
N LEU A 203 15.52 -0.17 -21.46
CA LEU A 203 16.12 1.05 -20.94
C LEU A 203 15.07 2.00 -20.35
N GLN A 204 13.95 2.21 -21.05
CA GLN A 204 12.85 3.03 -20.54
C GLN A 204 12.27 2.46 -19.24
N SER A 205 12.07 1.13 -19.19
CA SER A 205 11.57 0.44 -18.00
C SER A 205 12.53 0.58 -16.81
N LEU A 206 13.83 0.36 -17.03
CA LEU A 206 14.86 0.50 -16.00
C LEU A 206 14.97 1.92 -15.47
N LYS A 207 14.97 2.93 -16.36
CA LYS A 207 14.95 4.35 -15.95
C LYS A 207 13.72 4.69 -15.12
N SER A 208 12.53 4.28 -15.58
CA SER A 208 11.27 4.51 -14.84
C SER A 208 11.28 3.84 -13.47
N ARG A 209 11.84 2.63 -13.36
CA ARG A 209 11.99 1.92 -12.08
C ARG A 209 12.96 2.65 -11.15
N MET A 210 14.10 3.12 -11.66
CA MET A 210 15.07 3.89 -10.88
C MET A 210 14.48 5.20 -10.37
N ASP A 211 13.74 5.93 -11.20
CA ASP A 211 13.07 7.17 -10.80
C ASP A 211 11.99 6.91 -9.73
N SER A 212 11.24 5.81 -9.87
CA SER A 212 10.24 5.40 -8.88
C SER A 212 10.88 5.05 -7.53
N LEU A 213 12.04 4.39 -7.53
CA LEU A 213 12.79 4.09 -6.30
C LEU A 213 13.31 5.36 -5.65
N LYS A 214 13.96 6.25 -6.41
CA LYS A 214 14.42 7.56 -5.92
C LYS A 214 13.30 8.37 -5.28
N ASN A 215 12.14 8.41 -5.94
CA ASN A 215 10.96 9.11 -5.40
C ASN A 215 10.50 8.53 -4.05
N ARG A 216 10.49 7.20 -3.91
CA ARG A 216 10.16 6.53 -2.65
C ARG A 216 11.19 6.82 -1.56
N ASP A 217 12.48 6.79 -1.91
CA ASP A 217 13.56 7.09 -0.97
C ASP A 217 13.45 8.54 -0.48
N LEU A 218 13.19 9.51 -1.37
CA LEU A 218 12.94 10.91 -1.01
C LEU A 218 11.73 11.06 -0.08
N GLU A 219 10.62 10.38 -0.38
CA GLU A 219 9.43 10.39 0.49
C GLU A 219 9.73 9.88 1.90
N ASN A 220 10.48 8.77 1.99
CA ASN A 220 10.90 8.20 3.26
C ASN A 220 11.82 9.14 4.04
N LEU A 221 12.76 9.81 3.35
CA LEU A 221 13.65 10.80 3.96
C LEU A 221 12.88 11.98 4.55
N ILE A 222 11.94 12.57 3.79
CA ILE A 222 11.11 13.70 4.26
C ILE A 222 10.30 13.31 5.50
N LEU A 223 9.71 12.10 5.51
CA LEU A 223 8.95 11.61 6.66
C LEU A 223 9.86 11.32 7.87
N LYS A 224 11.07 10.81 7.64
CA LYS A 224 12.07 10.57 8.69
C LYS A 224 12.54 11.88 9.31
N GLU A 225 12.83 12.90 8.50
CA GLU A 225 13.18 14.24 8.98
C GLU A 225 12.05 14.89 9.78
N TYR A 226 10.81 14.75 9.32
CA TYR A 226 9.65 15.23 10.08
C TYR A 226 9.57 14.53 11.44
N LYS A 227 9.70 13.20 11.48
CA LYS A 227 9.71 12.42 12.73
C LYS A 227 10.85 12.88 13.65
N LYS A 228 12.08 13.05 13.13
CA LYS A 228 13.24 13.56 13.88
C LYS A 228 12.97 14.94 14.49
N LYS A 229 12.42 15.88 13.72
CA LYS A 229 12.06 17.23 14.20
C LYS A 229 11.01 17.20 15.32
N GLN A 230 10.03 16.30 15.23
CA GLN A 230 9.02 16.16 16.30
C GLN A 230 9.65 15.68 17.61
N TYR A 231 10.54 14.69 17.58
CA TYR A 231 11.24 14.28 18.81
C TYR A 231 12.18 15.33 19.35
N GLN A 232 12.85 16.10 18.49
CA GLN A 232 13.66 17.24 18.92
C GLN A 232 12.82 18.28 19.66
N ASN A 233 11.64 18.63 19.14
CA ASN A 233 10.71 19.53 19.84
C ASN A 233 10.25 18.98 21.19
N VAL A 234 10.12 17.65 21.32
CA VAL A 234 9.80 17.01 22.61
C VAL A 234 10.98 17.08 23.57
N LYS A 235 12.20 16.79 23.09
CA LYS A 235 13.43 16.88 23.89
C LYS A 235 13.70 18.30 24.38
N GLU A 236 13.41 19.31 23.56
CA GLU A 236 13.51 20.73 23.90
C GLU A 236 12.36 21.22 24.80
N GLY A 237 11.34 20.41 25.06
CA GLY A 237 10.19 20.77 25.89
C GLY A 237 9.15 21.68 25.21
N LYS A 238 9.31 21.98 23.92
CA LYS A 238 8.32 22.75 23.12
C LYS A 238 6.99 22.01 22.98
N SER A 239 7.02 20.68 23.03
CA SER A 239 5.85 19.81 22.94
C SER A 239 5.97 18.66 23.92
N SER A 240 4.90 18.32 24.64
CA SER A 240 4.93 17.19 25.59
C SER A 240 5.00 15.82 24.88
N GLN A 241 4.43 15.71 23.68
CA GLN A 241 4.34 14.45 22.92
C GLN A 241 4.64 14.69 21.44
N PRO A 242 5.24 13.72 20.72
CA PRO A 242 5.52 13.86 19.30
C PRO A 242 4.21 13.86 18.49
N HIS A 243 4.06 14.83 17.57
CA HIS A 243 2.84 14.92 16.76
C HIS A 243 2.87 13.92 15.58
N PHE A 244 1.97 12.93 15.61
CA PHE A 244 1.83 11.94 14.53
C PHE A 244 0.87 12.42 13.44
N LEU A 245 1.38 12.56 12.22
CA LEU A 245 0.61 13.02 11.07
C LEU A 245 -0.42 12.01 10.58
N LYS A 246 -1.63 12.51 10.26
CA LYS A 246 -2.62 11.78 9.46
C LYS A 246 -2.10 11.53 8.04
N ARG A 247 -2.65 10.53 7.34
CA ARG A 247 -2.27 10.20 5.95
C ARG A 247 -2.40 11.40 5.00
N SER A 248 -3.46 12.20 5.18
CA SER A 248 -3.70 13.45 4.44
C SER A 248 -2.56 14.46 4.63
N ASP A 249 -2.10 14.64 5.86
CA ASP A 249 -1.08 15.64 6.19
C ASP A 249 0.33 15.18 5.79
N LYS A 250 0.63 13.87 5.92
CA LYS A 250 1.83 13.27 5.30
C LYS A 250 1.87 13.59 3.81
N ARG A 251 0.77 13.40 3.10
CA ARG A 251 0.66 13.69 1.67
C ARG A 251 0.87 15.19 1.36
N LYS A 252 0.35 16.10 2.18
CA LYS A 252 0.57 17.56 2.02
C LYS A 252 2.05 17.92 2.17
N ILE A 253 2.72 17.38 3.19
CA ILE A 253 4.15 17.61 3.44
C ILE A 253 4.98 17.08 2.26
N LEU A 254 4.70 15.87 1.80
CA LEU A 254 5.37 15.29 0.63
C LEU A 254 5.14 16.13 -0.64
N GLN A 255 3.91 16.61 -0.87
CA GLN A 255 3.60 17.45 -2.03
C GLN A 255 4.34 18.80 -1.96
N LYS A 256 4.42 19.41 -0.79
CA LYS A 256 5.16 20.66 -0.58
C LYS A 256 6.64 20.46 -0.90
N ALA A 257 7.27 19.46 -0.30
CA ALA A 257 8.68 19.15 -0.55
C ALA A 257 8.98 18.83 -2.03
N LYS A 258 8.12 18.03 -2.68
CA LYS A 258 8.23 17.75 -4.12
C LYS A 258 8.06 19.01 -4.97
N PHE A 259 7.16 19.91 -4.59
CA PHE A 259 6.97 21.16 -5.31
C PHE A 259 8.19 22.06 -5.17
N ASP A 260 8.73 22.18 -3.95
CA ASP A 260 9.91 22.99 -3.65
C ASP A 260 11.16 22.47 -4.39
N SER A 261 11.30 21.15 -4.57
CA SER A 261 12.41 20.55 -5.34
C SER A 261 12.27 20.64 -6.86
N MET A 262 11.13 21.09 -7.40
CA MET A 262 10.92 21.20 -8.85
C MET A 262 11.47 22.51 -9.44
N LYS A 263 11.94 22.44 -10.70
CA LYS A 263 12.37 23.62 -11.47
C LYS A 263 11.21 24.62 -11.61
N PRO A 264 11.46 25.95 -11.68
CA PRO A 264 10.39 26.96 -11.74
C PRO A 264 9.41 26.75 -12.89
N LYS A 265 9.90 26.45 -14.11
CA LYS A 265 9.07 26.10 -15.26
C LYS A 265 8.20 24.85 -15.05
N GLN A 266 8.69 23.87 -14.28
CA GLN A 266 7.92 22.67 -13.93
C GLN A 266 6.86 22.98 -12.88
N ARG A 267 7.19 23.82 -11.89
CA ARG A 267 6.24 24.32 -10.88
C ARG A 267 5.08 25.08 -11.52
N GLU A 268 5.37 26.00 -12.44
CA GLU A 268 4.34 26.74 -13.19
C GLU A 268 3.43 25.81 -13.97
N ARG A 269 4.00 24.87 -14.75
CA ARG A 269 3.23 23.87 -15.49
C ARG A 269 2.37 22.99 -14.56
N ALA A 270 2.89 22.61 -13.40
CA ALA A 270 2.14 21.83 -12.41
C ALA A 270 0.96 22.64 -11.83
N MET A 271 1.18 23.92 -11.50
CA MET A 271 0.14 24.82 -11.02
C MET A 271 -0.91 25.13 -12.09
N GLU A 272 -0.49 25.33 -13.34
CA GLU A 272 -1.41 25.52 -14.46
C GLU A 272 -2.29 24.29 -14.69
N ARG A 273 -1.71 23.08 -14.65
CA ARG A 273 -2.47 21.82 -14.70
C ARG A 273 -3.47 21.71 -13.53
N LYS A 274 -3.05 22.09 -12.32
CA LYS A 274 -3.93 22.12 -11.15
C LYS A 274 -5.08 23.12 -11.34
N ARG A 275 -4.80 24.31 -11.88
CA ARG A 275 -5.80 25.33 -12.21
C ARG A 275 -6.79 24.84 -13.27
N LYS A 276 -6.31 24.24 -14.37
CA LYS A 276 -7.16 23.66 -15.42
C LYS A 276 -8.04 22.53 -14.89
N LYS A 277 -7.50 21.64 -14.04
CA LYS A 277 -8.30 20.58 -13.38
C LYS A 277 -9.38 21.15 -12.47
N ARG A 278 -9.07 22.19 -11.70
CA ARG A 278 -10.04 22.88 -10.83
C ARG A 278 -11.15 23.54 -11.65
N LEU A 279 -10.79 24.31 -12.68
CA LEU A 279 -11.76 24.92 -13.60
C LEU A 279 -12.64 23.85 -14.26
N GLY A 280 -12.07 22.74 -14.73
CA GLY A 280 -12.84 21.64 -15.30
C GLY A 280 -13.83 20.99 -14.32
N LYS A 281 -13.49 20.94 -13.02
CA LYS A 281 -14.43 20.50 -11.97
C LYS A 281 -15.54 21.52 -11.74
N GLU A 282 -15.20 22.81 -11.68
CA GLU A 282 -16.16 23.91 -11.52
C GLU A 282 -17.14 23.96 -12.71
N PHE A 283 -16.66 23.84 -13.95
CA PHE A 283 -17.53 23.77 -15.13
C PHE A 283 -18.49 22.57 -15.09
N ARG A 284 -17.98 21.37 -14.77
CA ARG A 284 -18.85 20.19 -14.60
C ARG A 284 -19.88 20.39 -13.48
N GLN A 285 -19.48 20.98 -12.36
CA GLN A 285 -20.41 21.28 -11.27
C GLN A 285 -21.48 22.30 -11.67
N LEU A 286 -21.16 23.26 -12.54
CA LEU A 286 -22.13 24.23 -13.05
C LEU A 286 -23.08 23.60 -14.09
N GLU A 287 -22.58 22.71 -14.96
CA GLU A 287 -23.40 21.99 -15.96
C GLU A 287 -24.49 21.11 -15.30
N PHE A 288 -24.24 20.56 -14.12
CA PHE A 288 -25.18 19.70 -13.39
C PHE A 288 -26.06 20.43 -12.37
N ARG A 289 -26.01 21.76 -12.29
CA ARG A 289 -26.98 22.51 -11.48
C ARG A 289 -28.30 22.61 -12.26
N PRO A 290 -29.42 22.05 -11.76
CA PRO A 290 -30.70 22.28 -12.42
C PRO A 290 -30.97 23.79 -12.42
N LEU A 291 -31.28 24.33 -13.60
CA LEU A 291 -31.87 25.65 -13.73
C LEU A 291 -33.22 25.61 -12.99
N ASN A 292 -33.24 26.14 -11.77
CA ASN A 292 -34.49 26.45 -11.06
C ASN A 292 -35.14 27.68 -11.66
#